data_AF-A0A3N7C144-F1
#
_entry.id   AF-A0A3N7C144-F1
#
_cell.length_a   1.000
_cell.length_b   1.000
_cell.length_c   1.000
_cell.angle_alpha   90.00
_cell.angle_beta   90.00
_cell.angle_gamma   90.00
#
_symmetry.space_group_name_H-M   'P 1'
#
loop_
_entity.id
_entity.type
_entity.pdbx_description
1 polymer ?
#
loop_
_entity_poly.entity_id
_entity_poly.type
_entity_poly.pdbx_seq_one_letter_code
_entity_poly.pdbx_strand_id
1 'polypeptide(L)'
;MALKRYPKKFTLHSAQGQAGIALTEALISMVLLGIVGLGLVYALGRGLVAQKFQKAQSLAVQVIRADLQAQGVANGCPVAGNAVVNRPNLNLGNGVGLDGMTKTCRIAPVNINLGGVVREIQMTQVSYRVPAQTLLGPGTLLLSN
;
A
#
# COMPACT_ATOMS: atom_id res chain seq x y z
N MET A 1 -68.88 -26.45 19.85
CA MET A 1 -67.52 -26.23 20.38
C MET A 1 -67.25 -24.72 20.40
N ALA A 2 -67.33 -24.09 21.57
CA ALA A 2 -67.19 -22.64 21.71
C ALA A 2 -65.77 -22.28 22.16
N LEU A 3 -65.03 -21.52 21.34
CA LEU A 3 -63.68 -21.05 21.65
C LEU A 3 -63.74 -19.86 22.62
N LYS A 4 -63.36 -20.14 23.88
CA LYS A 4 -63.26 -19.14 24.95
C LYS A 4 -62.00 -18.29 24.72
N ARG A 5 -62.17 -17.07 24.20
CA ARG A 5 -61.08 -16.08 24.07
C ARG A 5 -60.72 -15.53 25.44
N TYR A 6 -59.50 -15.77 25.89
CA TYR A 6 -58.93 -15.10 27.06
C TYR A 6 -58.43 -13.71 26.65
N PRO A 7 -58.79 -12.63 27.37
CA PRO A 7 -58.20 -11.33 27.12
C PRO A 7 -56.74 -11.36 27.56
N LYS A 8 -55.81 -11.17 26.62
CA LYS A 8 -54.43 -10.83 26.97
C LYS A 8 -54.47 -9.52 27.74
N LYS A 9 -54.12 -9.56 29.03
CA LYS A 9 -53.87 -8.36 29.83
C LYS A 9 -52.71 -7.61 29.16
N PHE A 10 -53.05 -6.61 28.36
CA PHE A 10 -52.09 -5.60 27.91
C PHE A 10 -51.79 -4.75 29.13
N THR A 11 -50.73 -5.12 29.86
CA THR A 11 -50.17 -4.32 30.95
C THR A 11 -49.71 -3.00 30.37
N LEU A 12 -50.58 -1.99 30.47
CA LEU A 12 -50.28 -0.62 30.12
C LEU A 12 -49.33 -0.09 31.21
N HIS A 13 -48.02 -0.26 31.00
CA HIS A 13 -47.03 0.49 31.76
C HIS A 13 -47.33 1.98 31.54
N SER A 14 -47.38 2.77 32.61
CA SER A 14 -47.75 4.17 32.56
C SER A 14 -46.90 4.93 31.53
N ALA A 15 -47.56 5.65 30.62
CA ALA A 15 -46.91 6.40 29.54
C ALA A 15 -45.87 7.42 30.05
N GLN A 16 -45.99 7.87 31.29
CA GLN A 16 -45.02 8.76 31.95
C GLN A 16 -43.70 8.07 32.33
N GLY A 17 -43.72 6.77 32.70
CA GLY A 17 -42.50 6.00 32.97
C GLY A 17 -41.79 5.56 31.68
N GLN A 18 -42.55 5.27 30.62
CA GLN A 18 -42.01 4.91 29.31
C GLN A 18 -41.21 6.03 28.65
N ALA A 19 -41.60 7.30 28.82
CA ALA A 19 -40.86 8.44 28.26
C ALA A 19 -39.46 8.58 28.89
N GLY A 20 -39.33 8.36 30.20
CA GLY A 20 -38.04 8.40 30.90
C GLY A 20 -37.10 7.27 30.46
N ILE A 21 -37.63 6.06 30.32
CA ILE A 21 -36.87 4.89 29.87
C ILE A 21 -36.44 5.07 28.40
N ALA A 22 -37.34 5.56 27.53
CA ALA A 22 -37.05 5.83 26.12
C ALA A 22 -35.96 6.90 25.94
N LEU A 23 -35.95 7.94 26.79
CA LEU A 23 -34.88 8.96 26.77
C LEU A 23 -33.53 8.38 27.16
N THR A 24 -33.48 7.52 28.19
CA THR A 24 -32.22 6.87 28.59
C THR A 24 -31.72 5.88 27.53
N GLU A 25 -32.62 5.16 26.87
CA GLU A 25 -32.30 4.23 25.78
C GLU A 25 -31.79 4.97 24.53
N ALA A 26 -32.40 6.12 24.20
CA ALA A 26 -31.92 7.00 23.13
C ALA A 26 -30.52 7.59 23.44
N LEU A 27 -30.26 7.95 24.70
CA LEU A 27 -28.95 8.48 25.11
C LEU A 27 -27.86 7.41 25.03
N ILE A 28 -28.17 6.18 25.49
CA ILE A 28 -27.25 5.03 25.38
C ILE A 28 -26.96 4.70 23.92
N SER A 29 -27.98 4.68 23.06
CA SER A 29 -27.79 4.40 21.63
C SER A 29 -26.99 5.49 20.91
N MET A 30 -27.17 6.77 21.25
CA MET A 30 -26.33 7.85 20.72
C MET A 30 -24.86 7.71 21.16
N VAL A 31 -24.60 7.34 22.42
CA VAL A 31 -23.23 7.12 22.90
C VAL A 31 -22.59 5.92 22.18
N LEU A 32 -23.33 4.82 22.03
CA LEU A 32 -22.85 3.64 21.29
C LEU A 32 -22.54 3.97 19.83
N LEU A 33 -23.42 4.71 19.15
CA LEU A 33 -23.20 5.19 17.78
C LEU A 33 -21.95 6.09 17.68
N GLY A 34 -21.72 6.95 18.66
CA GLY A 34 -20.52 7.78 18.74
C GLY A 34 -19.23 6.95 18.83
N ILE A 35 -19.22 5.93 19.69
CA ILE A 35 -18.06 5.02 19.84
C ILE A 35 -17.80 4.25 18.54
N VAL A 36 -18.86 3.71 17.92
CA VAL A 36 -18.74 3.00 16.64
C VAL A 36 -18.24 3.93 15.54
N GLY A 37 -18.77 5.14 15.46
CA GLY A 37 -18.34 6.16 14.49
C GLY A 37 -16.86 6.52 14.63
N LEU A 38 -16.39 6.75 15.86
CA LEU A 38 -14.98 6.99 16.16
C LEU A 38 -14.09 5.81 15.75
N GLY A 39 -14.53 4.58 16.04
CA GLY A 39 -13.83 3.37 15.62
C GLY A 39 -13.71 3.25 14.10
N LEU A 40 -14.78 3.60 13.37
CA LEU A 40 -14.83 3.59 11.91
C LEU A 40 -13.90 4.64 11.30
N VAL A 41 -13.90 5.87 11.81
CA VAL A 41 -12.99 6.93 11.38
C VAL A 41 -11.54 6.53 11.62
N TYR A 42 -11.23 5.94 12.78
CA TYR A 42 -9.90 5.44 13.09
C TYR A 42 -9.45 4.34 12.13
N ALA A 43 -10.32 3.36 11.86
CA ALA A 43 -10.04 2.28 10.91
C ALA A 43 -9.81 2.80 9.48
N LEU A 44 -10.65 3.73 9.02
CA LEU A 44 -10.51 4.38 7.71
C LEU A 44 -9.21 5.18 7.62
N GLY A 45 -8.83 5.93 8.66
CA GLY A 45 -7.58 6.67 8.70
C GLY A 45 -6.36 5.77 8.55
N ARG A 46 -6.34 4.62 9.25
CA ARG A 46 -5.27 3.61 9.11
C ARG A 46 -5.28 2.96 7.73
N GLY A 47 -6.46 2.66 7.18
CA GLY A 47 -6.62 2.05 5.85
C GLY A 47 -6.15 2.95 4.71
N LEU A 48 -6.48 4.25 4.76
CA LEU A 48 -6.05 5.25 3.77
C LEU A 48 -4.53 5.40 3.72
N VAL A 49 -3.87 5.38 4.88
CA VAL A 49 -2.41 5.42 4.97
C VAL A 49 -1.79 4.18 4.31
N ALA A 50 -2.34 2.99 4.54
CA ALA A 50 -1.88 1.77 3.87
C ALA A 50 -2.08 1.80 2.35
N GLN A 51 -3.23 2.30 1.88
CA GLN A 51 -3.51 2.45 0.45
C GLN A 51 -2.55 3.43 -0.23
N LYS A 52 -2.24 4.56 0.41
CA LYS A 52 -1.29 5.55 -0.10
C LYS A 52 0.07 4.90 -0.38
N PHE A 53 0.57 4.09 0.53
CA PHE A 53 1.85 3.41 0.37
C PHE A 53 1.83 2.38 -0.76
N GLN A 54 0.79 1.56 -0.86
CA GLN A 54 0.66 0.59 -1.95
C GLN A 54 0.64 1.27 -3.33
N LYS A 55 -0.09 2.38 -3.46
CA LYS A 55 -0.14 3.15 -4.70
C LYS A 55 1.22 3.78 -5.04
N ALA A 56 1.91 4.32 -4.05
CA ALA A 56 3.25 4.88 -4.25
C ALA A 56 4.28 3.81 -4.64
N GLN A 57 4.24 2.61 -4.06
CA GLN A 57 5.12 1.51 -4.44
C GLN A 57 4.86 1.06 -5.89
N SER A 58 3.59 0.90 -6.27
CA SER A 58 3.22 0.56 -7.65
C SER A 58 3.69 1.62 -8.65
N LEU A 59 3.54 2.89 -8.29
CA LEU A 59 4.00 4.01 -9.09
C LEU A 59 5.54 3.99 -9.22
N ALA A 60 6.26 3.76 -8.13
CA ALA A 60 7.72 3.69 -8.16
C ALA A 60 8.23 2.60 -9.12
N VAL A 61 7.59 1.43 -9.12
CA VAL A 61 7.93 0.35 -10.06
C VAL A 61 7.62 0.74 -11.51
N GLN A 62 6.50 1.42 -11.76
CA GLN A 62 6.16 1.91 -13.11
C GLN A 62 7.17 2.94 -13.60
N VAL A 63 7.59 3.87 -12.74
CA VAL A 63 8.61 4.87 -13.02
C VAL A 63 9.92 4.20 -13.42
N ILE A 64 10.39 3.23 -12.62
CA ILE A 64 11.61 2.48 -12.91
C ILE A 64 11.49 1.71 -14.23
N ARG A 65 10.33 1.09 -14.50
CA ARG A 65 10.08 0.38 -15.77
C ARG A 65 10.06 1.32 -16.98
N ALA A 66 9.46 2.49 -16.85
CA ALA A 66 9.42 3.47 -17.94
C ALA A 66 10.83 3.98 -18.28
N ASP A 67 11.65 4.27 -17.26
CA ASP A 67 13.05 4.65 -17.45
C ASP A 67 13.87 3.50 -18.09
N LEU A 68 13.66 2.27 -17.62
CA LEU A 68 14.26 1.05 -18.20
C LEU A 68 13.87 0.84 -19.66
N GLN A 69 12.62 1.11 -20.04
CA GLN A 69 12.14 0.98 -21.42
C GLN A 69 12.67 2.10 -22.32
N ALA A 70 12.74 3.34 -21.81
CA ALA A 70 13.19 4.49 -22.57
C ALA A 70 14.72 4.49 -22.78
N GLN A 71 15.49 4.06 -21.79
CA GLN A 71 16.94 4.19 -21.78
C GLN A 71 17.68 2.85 -21.86
N GLY A 72 17.03 1.73 -21.53
CA GLY A 72 17.65 0.41 -21.44
C GLY A 72 18.33 0.15 -20.08
N VAL A 73 18.43 -1.14 -19.72
CA VAL A 73 18.97 -1.60 -18.41
C VAL A 73 20.39 -1.10 -18.16
N ALA A 74 21.21 -1.05 -19.21
CA ALA A 74 22.62 -0.68 -19.15
C ALA A 74 22.88 0.84 -19.14
N ASN A 75 21.85 1.71 -19.26
CA ASN A 75 22.12 3.15 -19.38
C ASN A 75 22.76 3.71 -18.10
N GLY A 76 23.93 4.34 -18.26
CA GLY A 76 24.76 4.85 -17.15
C GLY A 76 25.56 3.79 -16.39
N CYS A 77 25.44 2.50 -16.72
CA CYS A 77 26.31 1.47 -16.17
C CYS A 77 27.66 1.47 -16.94
N PRO A 78 28.80 1.26 -16.26
CA PRO A 78 30.11 1.17 -16.91
C PRO A 78 30.16 -0.08 -17.79
N VAL A 79 31.07 -0.07 -18.78
CA VAL A 79 31.32 -1.23 -19.65
C VAL A 79 31.97 -2.42 -18.93
N ALA A 80 32.56 -2.20 -17.76
CA ALA A 80 33.12 -3.25 -16.89
C ALA A 80 33.14 -2.81 -15.41
N GLY A 81 33.06 -3.77 -14.50
CA GLY A 81 33.17 -3.54 -13.05
C GLY A 81 31.84 -3.18 -12.36
N ASN A 82 31.96 -2.60 -11.17
CA ASN A 82 30.82 -2.20 -10.34
C ASN A 82 30.71 -0.67 -10.36
N ALA A 83 29.51 -0.14 -10.60
CA ALA A 83 29.24 1.29 -10.43
C ALA A 83 27.97 1.53 -9.65
N VAL A 84 27.99 2.62 -8.90
CA VAL A 84 26.82 3.17 -8.23
C VAL A 84 26.52 4.50 -8.90
N VAL A 85 25.38 4.57 -9.57
CA VAL A 85 24.85 5.76 -10.22
C VAL A 85 23.73 6.30 -9.35
N ASN A 86 23.97 7.45 -8.73
CA ASN A 86 22.90 8.18 -8.05
C ASN A 86 22.13 9.01 -9.07
N ARG A 87 20.84 8.71 -9.24
CA ARG A 87 19.90 9.50 -10.04
C ARG A 87 19.04 10.31 -9.06
N PRO A 88 19.29 11.61 -8.89
CA PRO A 88 18.57 12.41 -7.92
C PRO A 88 17.10 12.64 -8.31
N ASN A 89 16.71 12.49 -9.58
CA ASN A 89 15.31 12.66 -9.97
C ASN A 89 14.97 11.80 -11.19
N LEU A 90 14.04 10.85 -11.00
CA LEU A 90 13.36 10.15 -12.10
C LEU A 90 11.96 10.76 -12.24
N ASN A 91 11.79 11.66 -13.22
CA ASN A 91 10.53 12.35 -13.50
C ASN A 91 9.84 11.70 -14.71
N LEU A 92 8.59 11.28 -14.55
CA LEU A 92 7.78 10.71 -15.64
C LEU A 92 6.92 11.75 -16.38
N GLY A 93 7.10 13.03 -16.08
CA GLY A 93 6.18 14.08 -16.48
C GLY A 93 4.97 14.15 -15.56
N ASN A 94 4.21 15.23 -15.66
CA ASN A 94 3.04 15.53 -14.81
C ASN A 94 3.34 15.72 -13.31
N GLY A 95 4.57 16.09 -12.95
CA GLY A 95 4.96 16.40 -11.56
C GLY A 95 5.14 15.18 -10.67
N VAL A 96 5.17 13.98 -11.27
CA VAL A 96 5.36 12.73 -10.55
C VAL A 96 6.79 12.25 -10.77
N GLY A 97 7.59 12.35 -9.72
CA GLY A 97 8.99 11.93 -9.73
C GLY A 97 9.42 11.19 -8.48
N LEU A 98 10.40 10.31 -8.63
CA LEU A 98 11.13 9.70 -7.53
C LEU A 98 12.41 10.50 -7.30
N ASP A 99 12.62 10.95 -6.07
CA ASP A 99 13.84 11.64 -5.66
C ASP A 99 14.75 10.68 -4.85
N GLY A 100 16.06 10.86 -4.99
CA GLY A 100 17.08 10.14 -4.22
C GLY A 100 17.33 8.69 -4.64
N MET A 101 16.98 8.28 -5.85
CA MET A 101 17.17 6.90 -6.32
C MET A 101 18.66 6.56 -6.55
N THR A 102 19.08 5.41 -6.02
CA THR A 102 20.41 4.84 -6.26
C THR A 102 20.30 3.63 -7.17
N LYS A 103 20.95 3.68 -8.33
CA LYS A 103 21.12 2.54 -9.25
C LYS A 103 22.51 1.93 -9.04
N THR A 104 22.57 0.66 -8.70
CA THR A 104 23.82 -0.10 -8.58
C THR A 104 23.93 -1.08 -9.74
N CYS A 105 24.95 -0.93 -10.56
CA CYS A 105 25.28 -1.84 -11.65
C CYS A 105 26.45 -2.73 -11.24
N ARG A 106 26.32 -4.03 -11.47
CA ARG A 106 27.37 -5.02 -11.26
C ARG A 106 27.46 -5.91 -12.49
N ILE A 107 28.63 -5.96 -13.11
CA ILE A 107 28.89 -6.86 -14.25
C ILE A 107 29.64 -8.07 -13.73
N ALA A 108 29.05 -9.25 -13.85
CA ALA A 108 29.65 -10.50 -13.44
C ALA A 108 29.71 -11.49 -14.62
N PRO A 109 30.80 -12.25 -14.79
CA PRO A 109 30.86 -13.32 -15.77
C PRO A 109 29.91 -14.45 -15.36
N VAL A 110 29.04 -14.86 -16.28
CA VAL A 110 28.15 -16.00 -16.13
C VAL A 110 28.53 -17.05 -17.16
N ASN A 111 28.78 -18.27 -16.70
CA ASN A 111 29.08 -19.41 -17.56
C ASN A 111 27.77 -20.04 -18.02
N ILE A 112 27.48 -19.94 -19.32
CA ILE A 112 26.33 -20.63 -19.91
C ILE A 112 26.83 -21.93 -20.53
N ASN A 113 26.27 -23.05 -20.08
CA ASN A 113 26.54 -24.37 -20.64
C ASN A 113 25.39 -24.75 -21.58
N LEU A 114 25.67 -24.74 -22.88
CA LEU A 114 24.74 -25.20 -23.91
C LEU A 114 25.35 -26.45 -24.56
N GLY A 115 24.89 -27.62 -24.14
CA GLY A 115 25.27 -28.89 -24.76
C GLY A 115 26.77 -29.20 -24.72
N GLY A 116 27.48 -28.80 -23.65
CA GLY A 116 28.92 -29.08 -23.48
C GLY A 116 29.84 -27.95 -23.96
N VAL A 117 29.31 -26.88 -24.55
CA VAL A 117 30.05 -25.65 -24.84
C VAL A 117 29.85 -24.67 -23.69
N VAL A 118 30.92 -24.37 -22.96
CA VAL A 118 30.94 -23.34 -21.93
C VAL A 118 31.40 -22.02 -22.56
N ARG A 119 30.52 -21.03 -22.55
CA ARG A 119 30.84 -19.64 -22.92
C ARG A 119 30.68 -18.76 -21.69
N GLU A 120 31.72 -17.98 -21.42
CA GLU A 120 31.67 -16.92 -20.42
C GLU A 120 31.04 -15.68 -21.05
N ILE A 121 29.88 -15.28 -20.55
CA ILE A 121 29.16 -14.10 -21.05
C ILE A 121 29.03 -13.12 -19.89
N GLN A 122 29.38 -11.85 -20.13
CA GLN A 122 29.22 -10.82 -19.12
C GLN A 122 27.74 -10.48 -18.96
N MET A 123 27.18 -10.75 -17.78
CA MET A 123 25.81 -10.43 -17.46
C MET A 123 25.77 -9.20 -16.57
N THR A 124 25.01 -8.18 -16.99
CA THR A 124 24.82 -6.95 -16.22
C THR A 124 23.68 -7.13 -15.23
N GLN A 125 24.01 -7.19 -13.95
CA GLN A 125 23.04 -7.11 -12.86
C GLN A 125 22.83 -5.64 -12.50
N VAL A 126 21.57 -5.23 -12.40
CA VAL A 126 21.19 -3.88 -12.01
C VAL A 126 20.24 -3.95 -10.85
N SER A 127 20.58 -3.25 -9.77
CA SER A 127 19.69 -3.06 -8.63
C SER A 127 19.35 -1.59 -8.45
N TYR A 128 18.10 -1.32 -8.10
CA TYR A 128 17.56 -0.01 -7.86
C TYR A 128 17.13 0.07 -6.41
N ARG A 129 17.66 1.06 -5.69
CA ARG A 129 17.30 1.37 -4.31
C ARG A 129 16.65 2.74 -4.27
N VAL A 130 15.42 2.78 -3.79
CA VAL A 130 14.72 4.06 -3.54
C VAL A 130 14.66 4.26 -2.02
N PRO A 131 15.26 5.34 -1.49
CA PRO A 131 15.17 5.64 -0.06
C PRO A 131 13.72 5.93 0.31
N ALA A 132 13.37 5.65 1.55
CA ALA A 132 12.05 5.88 2.13
C ALA A 132 11.77 7.38 2.24
N GLN A 133 11.55 8.06 1.12
CA GLN A 133 10.93 9.36 1.15
C GLN A 133 9.44 9.15 1.35
N THR A 134 8.82 10.05 2.10
CA THR A 134 7.45 10.07 2.68
C THR A 134 6.29 9.53 1.83
N LEU A 135 6.49 9.25 0.54
CA LEU A 135 5.57 8.57 -0.36
C LEU A 135 5.47 7.05 -0.13
N LEU A 136 6.57 6.36 0.20
CA LEU A 136 6.64 4.88 0.19
C LEU A 136 6.36 4.23 1.56
N GLY A 137 6.28 5.05 2.62
CA GLY A 137 6.19 4.57 4.00
C GLY A 137 7.56 4.19 4.58
N PRO A 138 7.63 3.69 5.81
CA PRO A 138 8.87 3.21 6.39
C PRO A 138 9.34 1.95 5.64
N GLY A 139 10.35 2.10 4.79
CA GLY A 139 10.95 0.97 4.07
C GLY A 139 11.67 1.40 2.78
N THR A 140 12.77 0.74 2.45
CA THR A 140 13.47 0.95 1.17
C THR A 140 12.98 -0.06 0.16
N LEU A 141 12.57 0.39 -1.02
CA LEU A 141 12.32 -0.51 -2.15
C LEU A 141 13.66 -0.90 -2.79
N LEU A 142 13.90 -2.20 -2.90
CA LEU A 142 15.02 -2.78 -3.62
C LEU A 142 14.48 -3.63 -4.78
N LEU A 143 14.75 -3.21 -6.01
CA LEU A 143 14.48 -4.01 -7.21
C LEU A 143 15.83 -4.51 -7.73
N SER A 144 15.96 -5.80 -8.01
CA SER A 144 17.10 -6.37 -8.74
C SER A 144 16.58 -7.11 -9.96
N ASN A 145 17.34 -7.04 -11.05
CA ASN A 145 17.23 -8.03 -12.14
C ASN A 145 18.07 -9.26 -11.80
#